data_AF-A0A2M8SAS2-F1
#
_entry.id   AF-A0A2M8SAS2-F1
#
_cell.length_a   1.000
_cell.length_b   1.000
_cell.length_c   1.000
_cell.angle_alpha   90.00
_cell.angle_beta   90.00
_cell.angle_gamma   90.00
#
_symmetry.space_group_name_H-M   'P 1'
#
loop_
_entity.id
_entity.type
_entity.pdbx_description
1 polymer ?
#
loop_
_entity_poly.entity_id
_entity_poly.type
_entity_poly.pdbx_seq_one_letter_code
_entity_poly.pdbx_strand_id
1 'polypeptide(L)'
;MMVARQIRPWLSNLQDDPEFGNTFQALLKEAAQMDTQLPALRRRLRRMTSAVPLSSPRLTVRAFGKAQVKVNGKLVSSSQWQTQEARKLFFYFLNAAQAMTKEQVGLEFWPDLSPSQLKVKFKNNIYRLRRALGQDAILFENNLYQFNHTLDYEYDVGTFETQIAHAKAAQDIRERIAYYQSAVALVKGSYLEDIDTVWVETERERLRREYISALLSLAVLYLESGDATRALQACQRAIASDACLEEAYRQTMRIYAAMGDRAAIARQYQACEEALESELGVPPSPETEELYKSLMA
;
A
#
# COMPACT_ATOMS: atom_id res chain seq x y z
N MET A 1 -28.80 5.20 -2.19
CA MET A 1 -28.33 3.81 -1.98
C MET A 1 -29.24 3.02 -1.05
N MET A 2 -29.52 3.50 0.17
CA MET A 2 -30.51 2.84 1.07
C MET A 2 -31.90 2.74 0.43
N VAL A 3 -32.31 3.81 -0.26
CA VAL A 3 -33.57 3.87 -1.02
C VAL A 3 -33.61 2.79 -2.11
N ALA A 4 -32.67 2.76 -3.07
CA ALA A 4 -32.64 1.77 -4.16
C ALA A 4 -32.67 0.29 -3.70
N ARG A 5 -31.99 -0.05 -2.59
CA ARG A 5 -32.05 -1.40 -2.01
C ARG A 5 -33.38 -1.72 -1.33
N GLN A 6 -34.05 -0.73 -0.73
CA GLN A 6 -35.35 -0.88 -0.08
C GLN A 6 -36.51 -0.99 -1.08
N ILE A 7 -36.41 -0.32 -2.24
CA ILE A 7 -37.45 -0.42 -3.30
C ILE A 7 -37.23 -1.58 -4.26
N ARG A 8 -36.02 -2.17 -4.35
CA ARG A 8 -35.73 -3.30 -5.27
C ARG A 8 -36.79 -4.43 -5.26
N PRO A 9 -37.35 -4.88 -4.11
CA PRO A 9 -38.40 -5.90 -4.08
C PRO A 9 -39.75 -5.43 -4.66
N TRP A 10 -40.07 -4.14 -4.50
CA TRP A 10 -41.27 -3.53 -5.07
C TRP A 10 -41.11 -3.35 -6.58
N LEU A 11 -39.90 -2.97 -7.01
CA LEU A 11 -39.57 -2.74 -8.40
C LEU A 11 -39.50 -4.02 -9.24
N SER A 12 -39.11 -5.15 -8.63
CA SER A 12 -39.11 -6.46 -9.31
C SER A 12 -40.51 -6.95 -9.69
N ASN A 13 -41.55 -6.56 -8.93
CA ASN A 13 -42.93 -6.98 -9.19
C ASN A 13 -43.59 -6.21 -10.36
N LEU A 14 -42.97 -5.11 -10.81
CA LEU A 14 -43.45 -4.27 -11.91
C LEU A 14 -42.76 -4.61 -13.25
N GLN A 15 -41.86 -5.59 -13.28
CA GLN A 15 -41.16 -5.99 -14.50
C GLN A 15 -42.08 -6.67 -15.53
N ASP A 16 -43.17 -7.28 -15.06
CA ASP A 16 -44.17 -7.94 -15.89
C ASP A 16 -45.32 -6.99 -16.30
N ASP A 17 -45.22 -5.70 -15.96
CA ASP A 17 -46.19 -4.69 -16.35
C ASP A 17 -46.11 -4.44 -17.87
N PRO A 18 -47.22 -4.60 -18.62
CA PRO A 18 -47.23 -4.52 -20.08
C PRO A 18 -46.95 -3.11 -20.61
N GLU A 19 -47.08 -2.07 -19.79
CA GLU A 19 -46.88 -0.67 -20.18
C GLU A 19 -45.47 -0.17 -19.79
N PHE A 20 -44.92 -0.64 -18.66
CA PHE A 20 -43.66 -0.11 -18.10
C PHE A 20 -42.52 -1.12 -17.93
N GLY A 21 -42.75 -2.42 -18.12
CA GLY A 21 -41.79 -3.50 -17.83
C GLY A 21 -40.42 -3.34 -18.49
N ASN A 22 -40.38 -2.95 -19.77
CA ASN A 22 -39.13 -2.74 -20.51
C ASN A 22 -38.31 -1.56 -19.95
N THR A 23 -38.96 -0.45 -19.62
CA THR A 23 -38.32 0.73 -19.01
C THR A 23 -37.74 0.39 -17.64
N PHE A 24 -38.48 -0.43 -16.87
CA PHE A 24 -38.04 -0.89 -15.56
C PHE A 24 -36.86 -1.85 -15.61
N GLN A 25 -36.86 -2.79 -16.57
CA GLN A 25 -35.72 -3.67 -16.81
C GLN A 25 -34.46 -2.89 -17.21
N ALA A 26 -34.61 -1.87 -18.07
CA ALA A 26 -33.51 -0.99 -18.45
C ALA A 26 -32.94 -0.22 -17.24
N LEU A 27 -33.81 0.40 -16.43
CA LEU A 27 -33.42 1.11 -15.20
C LEU A 27 -32.75 0.20 -14.17
N LEU A 28 -33.25 -1.02 -13.97
CA LEU A 28 -32.63 -1.98 -13.07
C LEU A 28 -31.28 -2.48 -13.58
N LYS A 29 -31.13 -2.64 -14.90
CA LYS A 29 -29.86 -2.97 -15.55
C LYS A 29 -28.84 -1.84 -15.39
N GLU A 30 -29.24 -0.58 -15.60
CA GLU A 30 -28.39 0.59 -15.35
C GLU A 30 -28.02 0.73 -13.87
N ALA A 31 -28.98 0.54 -12.95
CA ALA A 31 -28.70 0.57 -11.52
C ALA A 31 -27.72 -0.54 -11.10
N ALA A 32 -27.83 -1.74 -11.68
CA ALA A 32 -26.89 -2.84 -11.46
C ALA A 32 -25.50 -2.55 -12.06
N GLN A 33 -25.44 -1.90 -13.23
CA GLN A 33 -24.18 -1.43 -13.82
C GLN A 33 -23.53 -0.32 -12.95
N MET A 34 -24.32 0.61 -12.43
CA MET A 34 -23.81 1.60 -11.48
C MET A 34 -23.34 0.93 -10.18
N ASP A 35 -24.06 -0.04 -9.63
CA ASP A 35 -23.65 -0.79 -8.44
C ASP A 35 -22.28 -1.48 -8.62
N THR A 36 -21.94 -1.91 -9.84
CA THR A 36 -20.62 -2.53 -10.13
C THR A 36 -19.51 -1.52 -10.36
N GLN A 37 -19.82 -0.35 -10.93
CA GLN A 37 -18.83 0.72 -11.20
C GLN A 37 -18.58 1.63 -9.98
N LEU A 38 -19.58 1.82 -9.12
CA LEU A 38 -19.54 2.72 -7.97
C LEU A 38 -18.43 2.40 -6.96
N PRO A 39 -18.13 1.13 -6.62
CA PRO A 39 -16.99 0.80 -5.76
C PRO A 39 -15.66 1.32 -6.32
N ALA A 40 -15.39 1.07 -7.61
CA ALA A 40 -14.17 1.53 -8.27
C ALA A 40 -14.09 3.06 -8.34
N LEU A 41 -15.21 3.73 -8.65
CA LEU A 41 -15.28 5.19 -8.67
C LEU A 41 -15.08 5.78 -7.28
N ARG A 42 -15.72 5.25 -6.24
CA ARG A 42 -15.51 5.66 -4.84
C ARG A 42 -14.06 5.47 -4.41
N ARG A 43 -13.45 4.34 -4.75
CA ARG A 43 -12.02 4.09 -4.51
C ARG A 43 -11.15 5.16 -5.16
N ARG A 44 -11.42 5.52 -6.42
CA ARG A 44 -10.71 6.62 -7.11
C ARG A 44 -10.95 7.97 -6.43
N LEU A 45 -12.20 8.33 -6.13
CA LEU A 45 -12.55 9.60 -5.50
C LEU A 45 -11.93 9.76 -4.11
N ARG A 46 -11.96 8.71 -3.26
CA ARG A 46 -11.30 8.73 -1.94
C ARG A 46 -9.78 8.87 -2.04
N ARG A 47 -9.17 8.38 -3.12
CA ARG A 47 -7.74 8.58 -3.39
C ARG A 47 -7.40 10.00 -3.88
N MET A 48 -8.38 10.71 -4.45
CA MET A 48 -8.20 12.04 -5.06
C MET A 48 -8.66 13.20 -4.17
N THR A 49 -9.57 13.00 -3.22
CA THR A 49 -10.22 14.09 -2.46
C THR A 49 -10.34 13.80 -0.97
N SER A 50 -9.91 14.74 -0.13
CA SER A 50 -10.03 14.68 1.34
C SER A 50 -11.37 15.20 1.90
N ALA A 51 -12.23 15.80 1.06
CA ALA A 51 -13.29 16.71 1.52
C ALA A 51 -14.74 16.25 1.30
N VAL A 52 -15.00 15.10 0.66
CA VAL A 52 -16.38 14.59 0.48
C VAL A 52 -16.61 13.43 1.44
N PRO A 53 -17.62 13.48 2.34
CA PRO A 53 -17.98 12.37 3.21
C PRO A 53 -18.64 11.26 2.37
N LEU A 54 -17.82 10.51 1.65
CA LEU A 54 -18.22 9.25 1.05
C LEU A 54 -18.45 8.25 2.19
N SER A 55 -19.49 7.41 2.07
CA SER A 55 -19.73 6.32 3.02
C SER A 55 -18.43 5.51 3.22
N SER A 56 -18.11 5.15 4.46
CA SER A 56 -16.89 4.39 4.78
C SER A 56 -16.76 3.16 3.88
N PRO A 57 -15.54 2.80 3.43
CA PRO A 57 -15.32 1.58 2.68
C PRO A 57 -15.87 0.38 3.44
N ARG A 58 -16.31 -0.63 2.69
CA ARG A 58 -16.68 -1.91 3.28
C ARG A 58 -15.48 -2.57 3.94
N LEU A 59 -14.29 -2.47 3.33
CA LEU A 59 -13.06 -3.06 3.85
C LEU A 59 -11.95 -2.00 3.92
N THR A 60 -11.32 -1.83 5.07
CA THR A 60 -10.11 -1.00 5.20
C THR A 60 -8.95 -1.88 5.61
N VAL A 61 -7.87 -1.84 4.86
CA VAL A 61 -6.65 -2.59 5.11
C VAL A 61 -5.50 -1.61 5.35
N ARG A 62 -4.80 -1.80 6.47
CA ARG A 62 -3.55 -1.12 6.77
C ARG A 62 -2.46 -2.17 6.87
N ALA A 63 -1.42 -2.02 6.06
CA ALA A 63 -0.30 -2.94 5.99
C ALA A 63 1.06 -2.26 6.22
N PHE A 64 1.15 -0.93 6.25
CA PHE A 64 2.36 -0.27 6.74
C PHE A 64 2.37 -0.21 8.27
N GLY A 65 3.20 -1.04 8.89
CA GLY A 65 3.24 -1.33 10.32
C GLY A 65 2.47 -2.62 10.66
N LYS A 66 1.99 -2.74 11.90
CA LYS A 66 1.14 -3.86 12.32
C LYS A 66 -0.11 -3.96 11.45
N ALA A 67 -0.34 -5.14 10.86
CA ALA A 67 -1.37 -5.28 9.85
C ALA A 67 -2.78 -5.24 10.46
N GLN A 68 -3.66 -4.40 9.91
CA GLN A 68 -5.02 -4.23 10.41
C GLN A 68 -6.02 -4.37 9.28
N VAL A 69 -7.12 -5.07 9.56
CA VAL A 69 -8.25 -5.19 8.64
C VAL A 69 -9.51 -4.78 9.37
N LYS A 70 -10.27 -3.84 8.81
CA LYS A 70 -11.57 -3.42 9.31
C LYS A 70 -12.65 -3.75 8.30
N VAL A 71 -13.75 -4.32 8.76
CA VAL A 71 -14.96 -4.56 7.96
C VAL A 71 -16.06 -3.62 8.46
N ASN A 72 -16.58 -2.77 7.59
CA ASN A 72 -17.55 -1.72 7.90
C ASN A 72 -17.12 -0.88 9.12
N GLY A 73 -15.84 -0.51 9.15
CA GLY A 73 -15.22 0.28 10.24
C GLY A 73 -14.85 -0.50 11.50
N LYS A 74 -15.26 -1.76 11.66
CA LYS A 74 -14.93 -2.59 12.84
C LYS A 74 -13.69 -3.43 12.59
N LEU A 75 -12.73 -3.38 13.52
CA LEU A 75 -11.50 -4.18 13.46
C LEU A 75 -11.84 -5.68 13.51
N VAL A 76 -11.24 -6.45 12.60
CA VAL A 76 -11.32 -7.91 12.59
C VAL A 76 -10.33 -8.45 13.62
N SER A 77 -10.86 -8.96 14.73
CA SER A 77 -10.10 -9.51 15.84
C SER A 77 -9.50 -10.89 15.54
N SER A 78 -8.51 -11.31 16.33
CA SER A 78 -7.89 -12.65 16.21
C SER A 78 -8.90 -13.79 16.34
N SER A 79 -9.95 -13.63 17.16
CA SER A 79 -11.01 -14.64 17.32
C SER A 79 -11.88 -14.74 16.06
N GLN A 80 -12.10 -13.65 15.33
CA GLN A 80 -12.82 -13.65 14.06
C GLN A 80 -12.00 -14.32 12.95
N TRP A 81 -10.69 -14.07 12.91
CA TRP A 81 -9.78 -14.78 12.00
C TRP A 81 -9.70 -16.29 12.32
N GLN A 82 -9.88 -16.65 13.59
CA GLN A 82 -9.70 -17.99 14.19
C GLN A 82 -8.26 -18.52 14.15
N THR A 83 -7.52 -18.28 13.07
CA THR A 83 -6.12 -18.68 12.93
C THR A 83 -5.29 -17.59 12.25
N GLN A 84 -3.99 -17.54 12.57
CA GLN A 84 -3.07 -16.62 11.91
C GLN A 84 -2.91 -16.96 10.42
N GLU A 85 -3.00 -18.25 10.05
CA GLU A 85 -2.90 -18.69 8.66
C GLU A 85 -4.03 -18.14 7.80
N ALA A 86 -5.26 -18.05 8.31
CA ALA A 86 -6.38 -17.45 7.55
C ALA A 86 -6.15 -15.95 7.30
N ARG A 87 -5.54 -15.26 8.28
CA ARG A 87 -5.13 -13.86 8.16
C ARG A 87 -3.97 -13.68 7.19
N LYS A 88 -2.91 -14.49 7.29
CA LYS A 88 -1.77 -14.47 6.36
C LYS A 88 -2.22 -14.76 4.92
N LEU A 89 -3.12 -15.72 4.75
CA LEU A 89 -3.71 -16.09 3.46
C LEU A 89 -4.49 -14.92 2.83
N PHE A 90 -5.19 -14.11 3.63
CA PHE A 90 -5.83 -12.90 3.13
C PHE A 90 -4.82 -11.91 2.55
N PHE A 91 -3.76 -11.59 3.28
CA PHE A 91 -2.73 -10.66 2.79
C PHE A 91 -1.99 -11.22 1.58
N TYR A 92 -1.77 -12.53 1.52
CA TYR A 92 -1.19 -13.18 0.35
C TYR A 92 -2.05 -12.99 -0.90
N PHE A 93 -3.37 -13.24 -0.81
CA PHE A 93 -4.28 -12.98 -1.94
C PHE A 93 -4.43 -11.50 -2.28
N LEU A 94 -4.36 -10.61 -1.29
CA LEU A 94 -4.42 -9.16 -1.51
C LEU A 94 -3.17 -8.64 -2.25
N ASN A 95 -2.01 -9.22 -1.95
CA ASN A 95 -0.73 -8.90 -2.57
C ASN A 95 -0.56 -9.53 -3.96
N ALA A 96 -1.16 -10.70 -4.19
CA ALA A 96 -1.06 -11.42 -5.44
C ALA A 96 -1.64 -10.61 -6.61
N ALA A 97 -0.83 -10.37 -7.64
CA ALA A 97 -1.26 -9.68 -8.86
C ALA A 97 -2.16 -10.55 -9.76
N GLN A 98 -2.15 -11.86 -9.58
CA GLN A 98 -2.84 -12.83 -10.41
C GLN A 98 -3.61 -13.85 -9.56
N ALA A 99 -4.66 -14.42 -10.16
CA ALA A 99 -5.40 -15.50 -9.54
C ALA A 99 -4.54 -16.77 -9.46
N MET A 100 -4.70 -17.52 -8.36
CA MET A 100 -3.82 -18.65 -8.03
C MET A 100 -4.60 -19.93 -7.80
N THR A 101 -4.03 -21.07 -8.18
CA THR A 101 -4.59 -22.37 -7.83
C THR A 101 -4.39 -22.66 -6.34
N LYS A 102 -5.18 -23.60 -5.82
CA LYS A 102 -4.98 -24.13 -4.47
C LYS A 102 -3.56 -24.68 -4.29
N GLU A 103 -3.04 -25.35 -5.31
CA GLU A 103 -1.73 -25.99 -5.31
C GLU A 103 -0.60 -24.95 -5.22
N GLN A 104 -0.69 -23.85 -5.98
CA GLN A 104 0.29 -22.75 -5.91
C GLN A 104 0.35 -22.12 -4.52
N VAL A 105 -0.82 -21.82 -3.93
CA VAL A 105 -0.88 -21.31 -2.56
C VAL A 105 -0.39 -22.35 -1.54
N GLY A 106 -0.67 -23.62 -1.80
CA GLY A 106 -0.23 -24.75 -0.98
C GLY A 106 1.29 -24.85 -0.89
N LEU A 107 2.01 -24.63 -1.99
CA LEU A 107 3.48 -24.64 -2.00
C LEU A 107 4.09 -23.58 -1.08
N GLU A 108 3.47 -22.40 -0.99
CA GLU A 108 3.95 -21.32 -0.15
C GLU A 108 3.62 -21.56 1.34
N PHE A 109 2.39 -21.99 1.64
CA PHE A 109 1.92 -22.06 3.03
C PHE A 109 2.16 -23.42 3.69
N TRP A 110 2.11 -24.50 2.91
CA TRP A 110 2.10 -25.88 3.39
C TRP A 110 2.83 -26.83 2.41
N PRO A 111 4.13 -26.61 2.13
CA PRO A 111 4.88 -27.35 1.12
C PRO A 111 4.91 -28.86 1.35
N ASP A 112 4.85 -29.30 2.62
CA ASP A 112 5.01 -30.70 3.00
C ASP A 112 3.70 -31.50 3.02
N LEU A 113 2.56 -30.91 2.65
CA LEU A 113 1.27 -31.60 2.70
C LEU A 113 0.98 -32.41 1.43
N SER A 114 0.46 -33.63 1.64
CA SER A 114 -0.14 -34.40 0.55
C SER A 114 -1.35 -33.67 -0.07
N PRO A 115 -1.73 -33.99 -1.33
CA PRO A 115 -2.85 -33.32 -2.00
C PRO A 115 -4.20 -33.39 -1.25
N SER A 116 -4.49 -34.51 -0.58
CA SER A 116 -5.72 -34.69 0.20
C SER A 116 -5.72 -33.83 1.47
N GLN A 117 -4.60 -33.76 2.18
CA GLN A 117 -4.43 -32.88 3.35
C GLN A 117 -4.50 -31.41 2.96
N LEU A 118 -3.84 -31.02 1.85
CA LEU A 118 -3.88 -29.67 1.33
C LEU A 118 -5.31 -29.24 1.01
N LYS A 119 -6.10 -30.10 0.35
CA LYS A 119 -7.51 -29.83 0.03
C LYS A 119 -8.32 -29.47 1.28
N VAL A 120 -8.18 -30.25 2.36
CA VAL A 120 -8.90 -30.02 3.62
C VAL A 120 -8.40 -28.74 4.30
N LYS A 121 -7.08 -28.58 4.45
CA LYS A 121 -6.49 -27.44 5.16
C LYS A 121 -6.77 -26.11 4.46
N PHE A 122 -6.65 -26.07 3.14
CA PHE A 122 -6.96 -24.89 2.34
C PHE A 122 -8.44 -24.52 2.43
N LYS A 123 -9.35 -25.49 2.25
CA LYS A 123 -10.81 -25.25 2.36
C LYS A 123 -11.18 -24.66 3.72
N ASN A 124 -10.60 -25.18 4.80
CA ASN A 124 -10.86 -24.69 6.15
C ASN A 124 -10.36 -23.24 6.35
N ASN A 125 -9.18 -22.89 5.83
CA ASN A 125 -8.66 -21.53 5.93
C ASN A 125 -9.45 -20.54 5.06
N ILE A 126 -9.86 -20.92 3.84
CA ILE A 126 -10.76 -20.09 3.02
C ILE A 126 -12.10 -19.87 3.71
N TYR A 127 -12.67 -20.91 4.33
CA TYR A 127 -13.92 -20.78 5.09
C TYR A 127 -13.77 -19.78 6.25
N ARG A 128 -12.69 -19.87 7.03
CA ARG A 128 -12.40 -18.95 8.14
C ARG A 128 -12.24 -17.50 7.67
N LEU A 129 -11.44 -17.30 6.61
CA LEU A 129 -11.23 -16.00 5.98
C LEU A 129 -12.57 -15.40 5.52
N ARG A 130 -13.37 -16.16 4.76
CA ARG A 130 -14.68 -15.72 4.27
C ARG A 130 -15.68 -15.45 5.40
N ARG A 131 -15.59 -16.17 6.51
CA ARG A 131 -16.39 -15.90 7.72
C ARG A 131 -15.96 -14.60 8.40
N ALA A 132 -14.68 -14.26 8.38
CA ALA A 132 -14.16 -13.02 8.97
C ALA A 132 -14.48 -11.78 8.12
N LEU A 133 -14.40 -11.88 6.78
CA LEU A 133 -14.43 -10.73 5.87
C LEU A 133 -15.69 -10.64 4.97
N GLY A 134 -16.42 -11.75 4.84
CA GLY A 134 -17.49 -11.93 3.88
C GLY A 134 -17.14 -12.95 2.79
N GLN A 135 -18.17 -13.64 2.28
CA GLN A 135 -18.02 -14.75 1.33
C GLN A 135 -17.37 -14.36 0.00
N ASP A 136 -17.57 -13.11 -0.41
CA ASP A 136 -17.08 -12.50 -1.64
C ASP A 136 -15.72 -11.81 -1.48
N ALA A 137 -15.04 -11.94 -0.33
CA ALA A 137 -13.69 -11.41 -0.14
C ALA A 137 -12.66 -12.07 -1.07
N ILE A 138 -12.80 -13.38 -1.27
CA ILE A 138 -11.96 -14.18 -2.17
C ILE A 138 -12.89 -14.84 -3.19
N LEU A 139 -12.70 -14.52 -4.47
CA LEU A 139 -13.42 -15.13 -5.57
C LEU A 139 -12.84 -16.52 -5.89
N PHE A 140 -13.67 -17.39 -6.45
CA PHE A 140 -13.25 -18.69 -6.94
C PHE A 140 -13.89 -18.96 -8.30
N GLU A 141 -13.10 -18.91 -9.36
CA GLU A 141 -13.54 -19.05 -10.75
C GLU A 141 -12.50 -19.88 -11.52
N ASN A 142 -12.93 -20.82 -12.36
CA ASN A 142 -12.03 -21.66 -13.17
C ASN A 142 -10.88 -22.32 -12.38
N ASN A 143 -11.18 -22.79 -11.16
CA ASN A 143 -10.23 -23.39 -10.22
C ASN A 143 -9.12 -22.44 -9.69
N LEU A 144 -9.32 -21.13 -9.83
CA LEU A 144 -8.41 -20.10 -9.36
C LEU A 144 -9.06 -19.26 -8.25
N TYR A 145 -8.25 -18.86 -7.28
CA TYR A 145 -8.60 -17.99 -6.16
C TYR A 145 -7.94 -16.64 -6.32
N GLN A 146 -8.67 -15.57 -6.05
CA GLN A 146 -8.13 -14.21 -6.09
C GLN A 146 -8.85 -13.31 -5.08
N PHE A 147 -8.16 -12.28 -4.59
CA PHE A 147 -8.83 -11.23 -3.85
C PHE A 147 -9.84 -10.50 -4.77
N ASN A 148 -11.02 -10.20 -4.22
CA ASN A 148 -12.05 -9.52 -4.98
C ASN A 148 -11.77 -8.02 -5.08
N HIS A 149 -11.05 -7.60 -6.12
CA HIS A 149 -10.74 -6.18 -6.33
C HIS A 149 -11.97 -5.33 -6.72
N THR A 150 -13.15 -5.93 -6.97
CA THR A 150 -14.40 -5.18 -7.20
C THR A 150 -15.03 -4.67 -5.89
N LEU A 151 -14.56 -5.15 -4.74
CA LEU A 151 -15.03 -4.65 -3.44
C LEU A 151 -14.75 -3.16 -3.28
N ASP A 152 -15.61 -2.50 -2.49
CA ASP A 152 -15.33 -1.16 -1.97
C ASP A 152 -14.32 -1.28 -0.81
N TYR A 153 -13.03 -1.25 -1.14
CA TYR A 153 -11.95 -1.35 -0.16
C TYR A 153 -10.92 -0.21 -0.25
N GLU A 154 -10.34 0.12 0.89
CA GLU A 154 -9.15 0.93 1.02
C GLU A 154 -7.96 0.06 1.42
N TYR A 155 -6.82 0.32 0.80
CA TYR A 155 -5.56 -0.34 1.08
C TYR A 155 -4.46 0.72 1.02
N ASP A 156 -3.72 0.88 2.12
CA ASP A 156 -2.68 1.90 2.25
C ASP A 156 -1.51 1.68 1.29
N VAL A 157 -1.03 0.44 1.11
CA VAL A 157 0.03 0.14 0.13
C VAL A 157 -0.42 0.46 -1.29
N GLY A 158 -1.60 -0.03 -1.70
CA GLY A 158 -2.12 0.28 -3.02
C GLY A 158 -2.39 1.78 -3.23
N THR A 159 -2.62 2.54 -2.16
CA THR A 159 -2.71 4.01 -2.21
C THR A 159 -1.33 4.64 -2.35
N PHE A 160 -0.36 4.19 -1.55
CA PHE A 160 1.04 4.60 -1.64
C PHE A 160 1.58 4.44 -3.05
N GLU A 161 1.44 3.26 -3.66
CA GLU A 161 1.92 3.01 -5.02
C GLU A 161 1.24 3.91 -6.07
N THR A 162 -0.07 4.15 -5.91
CA THR A 162 -0.81 5.08 -6.77
C THR A 162 -0.26 6.50 -6.65
N GLN A 163 0.02 6.97 -5.43
CA GLN A 163 0.58 8.30 -5.18
C GLN A 163 2.01 8.42 -5.74
N ILE A 164 2.84 7.38 -5.61
CA ILE A 164 4.17 7.34 -6.25
C ILE A 164 4.06 7.44 -7.77
N ALA A 165 3.14 6.68 -8.38
CA ALA A 165 2.94 6.74 -9.84
C ALA A 165 2.48 8.14 -10.30
N HIS A 166 1.57 8.78 -9.56
CA HIS A 166 1.16 10.15 -9.85
C HIS A 166 2.31 11.16 -9.69
N ALA A 167 3.14 11.01 -8.66
CA ALA A 167 4.31 11.87 -8.46
C ALA A 167 5.34 11.74 -9.59
N LYS A 168 5.53 10.52 -10.12
CA LYS A 168 6.43 10.26 -11.26
C LYS A 168 5.88 10.82 -12.58
N ALA A 169 4.56 10.87 -12.75
CA ALA A 169 3.89 11.37 -13.96
C ALA A 169 3.63 12.88 -13.97
N ALA A 170 3.48 13.49 -12.79
CA ALA A 170 3.20 14.92 -12.65
C ALA A 170 4.34 15.79 -13.19
N GLN A 171 3.99 16.86 -13.88
CA GLN A 171 4.94 17.80 -14.48
C GLN A 171 5.18 19.02 -13.56
N ASP A 172 4.15 19.45 -12.84
CA ASP A 172 4.25 20.57 -11.90
C ASP A 172 4.96 20.14 -10.61
N ILE A 173 5.92 20.95 -10.16
CA ILE A 173 6.73 20.66 -8.97
C ILE A 173 5.89 20.55 -7.70
N ARG A 174 4.84 21.39 -7.55
CA ARG A 174 3.99 21.38 -6.35
C ARG A 174 3.12 20.14 -6.32
N GLU A 175 2.58 19.72 -7.46
CA GLU A 175 1.85 18.46 -7.58
C GLU A 175 2.74 17.26 -7.25
N ARG A 176 3.96 17.20 -7.80
CA ARG A 176 4.94 16.15 -7.50
C ARG A 176 5.22 16.06 -6.00
N ILE A 177 5.48 17.20 -5.35
CA ILE A 177 5.69 17.27 -3.89
C ILE A 177 4.45 16.76 -3.15
N ALA A 178 3.25 17.21 -3.52
CA ALA A 178 2.01 16.80 -2.84
C ALA A 178 1.77 15.29 -2.94
N TYR A 179 1.97 14.70 -4.11
CA TYR A 179 1.83 13.25 -4.32
C TYR A 179 2.87 12.45 -3.52
N TYR A 180 4.15 12.84 -3.55
CA TYR A 180 5.16 12.16 -2.75
C TYR A 180 4.91 12.33 -1.24
N GLN A 181 4.51 13.53 -0.78
CA GLN A 181 4.14 13.78 0.63
C GLN A 181 3.01 12.84 1.08
N SER A 182 1.96 12.74 0.27
CA SER A 182 0.82 11.84 0.51
C SER A 182 1.27 10.38 0.61
N ALA A 183 2.15 9.94 -0.30
CA ALA A 183 2.71 8.59 -0.27
C ALA A 183 3.50 8.34 1.03
N VAL A 184 4.51 9.16 1.33
CA VAL A 184 5.38 8.94 2.50
C VAL A 184 4.64 9.10 3.84
N ALA A 185 3.49 9.78 3.86
CA ALA A 185 2.66 9.90 5.07
C ALA A 185 1.89 8.62 5.39
N LEU A 186 1.65 7.74 4.41
CA LEU A 186 0.96 6.46 4.60
C LEU A 186 1.84 5.40 5.29
N VAL A 187 3.16 5.52 5.15
CA VAL A 187 4.12 4.58 5.73
C VAL A 187 4.28 4.87 7.23
N LYS A 188 3.71 3.99 8.07
CA LYS A 188 3.76 4.08 9.54
C LYS A 188 4.69 3.06 10.19
N GLY A 189 5.25 2.15 9.40
CA GLY A 189 6.13 1.08 9.82
C GLY A 189 6.38 0.12 8.66
N SER A 190 7.18 -0.92 8.91
CA SER A 190 7.50 -1.96 7.91
C SER A 190 6.23 -2.66 7.40
N TYR A 191 6.23 -3.04 6.13
CA TYR A 191 5.12 -3.79 5.54
C TYR A 191 4.86 -5.09 6.32
N LEU A 192 3.61 -5.27 6.77
CA LEU A 192 3.13 -6.39 7.58
C LEU A 192 4.11 -6.76 8.70
N GLU A 193 4.43 -5.78 9.55
CA GLU A 193 5.45 -5.88 10.61
C GLU A 193 5.24 -7.08 11.55
N ASP A 194 4.00 -7.51 11.73
CA ASP A 194 3.63 -8.64 12.60
C ASP A 194 3.40 -9.96 11.87
N ILE A 195 3.79 -10.05 10.59
CA ILE A 195 3.73 -11.26 9.78
C ILE A 195 5.14 -11.62 9.32
N ASP A 196 5.65 -12.71 9.88
CA ASP A 196 6.92 -13.32 9.51
C ASP A 196 6.66 -14.50 8.55
N THR A 197 6.94 -14.28 7.27
CA THR A 197 6.86 -15.25 6.16
C THR A 197 7.74 -14.78 5.00
N VAL A 198 8.37 -15.71 4.29
CA VAL A 198 9.36 -15.41 3.22
C VAL A 198 8.83 -14.45 2.16
N TRP A 199 7.61 -14.66 1.66
CA TRP A 199 7.02 -13.78 0.64
C TRP A 199 6.82 -12.32 1.13
N VAL A 200 6.66 -12.10 2.44
CA VAL A 200 6.53 -10.76 3.03
C VAL A 200 7.85 -10.03 3.01
N GLU A 201 8.98 -10.70 3.26
CA GLU A 201 10.31 -10.06 3.28
C GLU A 201 10.68 -9.45 1.93
N THR A 202 10.45 -10.19 0.85
CA THR A 202 10.67 -9.70 -0.52
C THR A 202 9.86 -8.44 -0.80
N GLU A 203 8.59 -8.44 -0.42
CA GLU A 203 7.69 -7.31 -0.64
C GLU A 203 7.99 -6.13 0.28
N ARG A 204 8.39 -6.40 1.53
CA ARG A 204 8.81 -5.40 2.51
C ARG A 204 10.04 -4.66 2.02
N GLU A 205 11.03 -5.36 1.48
CA GLU A 205 12.22 -4.73 0.91
C GLU A 205 11.89 -3.89 -0.33
N ARG A 206 11.03 -4.39 -1.23
CA ARG A 206 10.57 -3.62 -2.40
C ARG A 206 9.90 -2.31 -1.99
N LEU A 207 8.96 -2.37 -1.05
CA LEU A 207 8.23 -1.21 -0.56
C LEU A 207 9.12 -0.23 0.22
N ARG A 208 10.09 -0.75 0.99
CA ARG A 208 11.10 0.07 1.69
C ARG A 208 11.93 0.88 0.69
N ARG A 209 12.39 0.25 -0.41
CA ARG A 209 13.13 0.95 -1.48
C ARG A 209 12.33 2.05 -2.15
N GLU A 210 11.07 1.79 -2.51
CA GLU A 210 10.20 2.83 -3.09
C GLU A 210 9.95 3.98 -2.10
N TYR A 211 9.78 3.68 -0.81
CA TYR A 211 9.62 4.70 0.22
C TYR A 211 10.86 5.58 0.38
N ILE A 212 12.05 4.97 0.42
CA ILE A 212 13.33 5.70 0.46
C ILE A 212 13.50 6.56 -0.79
N SER A 213 13.24 6.01 -1.99
CA SER A 213 13.31 6.75 -3.25
C SER A 213 12.37 7.96 -3.27
N ALA A 214 11.17 7.82 -2.71
CA ALA A 214 10.22 8.92 -2.56
C ALA A 214 10.72 10.01 -1.61
N LEU A 215 11.37 9.64 -0.50
CA LEU A 215 11.98 10.58 0.43
C LEU A 215 13.15 11.35 -0.20
N LEU A 216 14.03 10.67 -0.92
CA LEU A 216 15.13 11.31 -1.64
C LEU A 216 14.62 12.25 -2.73
N SER A 217 13.57 11.84 -3.47
CA SER A 217 12.90 12.70 -4.44
C SER A 217 12.31 13.95 -3.78
N LEU A 218 11.65 13.81 -2.62
CA LEU A 218 11.16 14.95 -1.84
C LEU A 218 12.30 15.87 -1.40
N ALA A 219 13.43 15.32 -0.95
CA ALA A 219 14.58 16.12 -0.52
C ALA A 219 15.09 17.03 -1.64
N VAL A 220 15.20 16.49 -2.87
CA VAL A 220 15.58 17.27 -4.06
C VAL A 220 14.54 18.34 -4.37
N LEU A 221 13.26 17.98 -4.45
CA LEU A 221 12.18 18.91 -4.81
C LEU A 221 12.00 20.04 -3.77
N TYR A 222 12.19 19.74 -2.48
CA TYR A 222 12.16 20.75 -1.43
C TYR A 222 13.34 21.71 -1.54
N LEU A 223 14.55 21.19 -1.81
CA LEU A 223 15.72 22.04 -2.01
C LEU A 223 15.53 22.97 -3.21
N GLU A 224 15.03 22.45 -4.34
CA GLU A 224 14.72 23.23 -5.55
C GLU A 224 13.67 24.32 -5.31
N SER A 225 12.74 24.08 -4.37
CA SER A 225 11.74 25.07 -3.96
C SER A 225 12.19 25.99 -2.81
N GLY A 226 13.46 25.91 -2.41
CA GLY A 226 14.06 26.76 -1.37
C GLY A 226 13.75 26.34 0.07
N ASP A 227 13.16 25.16 0.28
CA ASP A 227 12.79 24.64 1.59
C ASP A 227 13.83 23.62 2.11
N ALA A 228 15.00 24.14 2.49
CA ALA A 228 16.09 23.32 3.03
C ALA A 228 15.67 22.53 4.30
N THR A 229 14.76 23.08 5.11
CA THR A 229 14.32 22.42 6.35
C THR A 229 13.57 21.13 6.05
N ARG A 230 12.57 21.17 5.15
CA ARG A 230 11.85 19.94 4.77
C ARG A 230 12.71 18.99 3.95
N ALA A 231 13.69 19.51 3.20
CA ALA A 231 14.67 18.67 2.51
C ALA A 231 15.49 17.83 3.50
N LEU A 232 16.03 18.46 4.56
CA LEU A 232 16.78 17.76 5.62
C LEU A 232 15.92 16.72 6.34
N GLN A 233 14.66 17.05 6.66
CA GLN A 233 13.73 16.11 7.31
C GLN A 233 13.47 14.88 6.43
N ALA A 234 13.38 15.04 5.11
CA ALA A 234 13.20 13.92 4.20
C ALA A 234 14.45 13.01 4.18
N CYS A 235 15.65 13.58 4.12
CA CYS A 235 16.91 12.82 4.21
C CYS A 235 17.07 12.10 5.55
N GLN A 236 16.75 12.75 6.68
CA GLN A 236 16.80 12.13 8.01
C GLN A 236 15.90 10.89 8.11
N ARG A 237 14.69 10.97 7.53
CA ARG A 237 13.78 9.81 7.47
C ARG A 237 14.32 8.70 6.58
N ALA A 238 15.04 9.04 5.50
CA ALA A 238 15.67 8.04 4.63
C ALA A 238 16.81 7.33 5.37
N ILE A 239 17.68 8.07 6.06
CA ILE A 239 18.76 7.52 6.91
C ILE A 239 18.19 6.66 8.04
N ALA A 240 17.11 7.09 8.70
CA ALA A 240 16.45 6.28 9.72
C ALA A 240 15.85 4.97 9.18
N SER A 241 15.59 4.88 7.87
CA SER A 241 15.10 3.66 7.22
C SER A 241 16.23 2.77 6.71
N ASP A 242 17.42 3.34 6.55
CA ASP A 242 18.63 2.68 6.07
C ASP A 242 19.85 3.52 6.49
N ALA A 243 20.48 3.13 7.60
CA ALA A 243 21.58 3.90 8.19
C ALA A 243 22.81 3.94 7.28
N CYS A 244 22.95 2.97 6.37
CA CYS A 244 24.06 2.84 5.43
C CYS A 244 23.76 3.48 4.06
N LEU A 245 22.64 4.19 3.90
CA LEU A 245 22.26 4.81 2.64
C LEU A 245 23.08 6.09 2.37
N GLU A 246 24.28 5.90 1.83
CA GLU A 246 25.23 6.99 1.50
C GLU A 246 24.61 8.11 0.66
N GLU A 247 23.70 7.77 -0.26
CA GLU A 247 23.00 8.77 -1.08
C GLU A 247 22.27 9.82 -0.25
N ALA A 248 21.65 9.41 0.87
CA ALA A 248 20.97 10.33 1.77
C ALA A 248 21.95 11.24 2.52
N TYR A 249 23.12 10.74 2.91
CA TYR A 249 24.19 11.56 3.50
C TYR A 249 24.74 12.57 2.49
N ARG A 250 25.00 12.14 1.25
CA ARG A 250 25.44 13.01 0.16
C ARG A 250 24.42 14.12 -0.12
N GLN A 251 23.14 13.80 -0.18
CA GLN A 251 22.09 14.80 -0.36
C GLN A 251 22.00 15.77 0.82
N THR A 252 22.16 15.27 2.05
CA THR A 252 22.20 16.11 3.27
C THR A 252 23.38 17.09 3.23
N MET A 253 24.57 16.64 2.82
CA MET A 253 25.74 17.50 2.63
C MET A 253 25.50 18.60 1.59
N ARG A 254 24.84 18.28 0.45
CA ARG A 254 24.47 19.26 -0.57
C ARG A 254 23.50 20.32 -0.03
N ILE A 255 22.54 19.92 0.81
CA ILE A 255 21.60 20.85 1.44
C ILE A 255 22.33 21.79 2.39
N TYR A 256 23.22 21.28 3.26
CA TYR A 256 24.02 22.14 4.15
C TYR A 256 24.96 23.07 3.38
N ALA A 257 25.53 22.62 2.26
CA ALA A 257 26.33 23.47 1.38
C ALA A 257 25.51 24.64 0.80
N ALA A 258 24.27 24.39 0.35
CA ALA A 258 23.37 25.43 -0.13
C ALA A 258 23.01 26.45 0.98
N MET A 259 23.07 26.04 2.25
CA MET A 259 22.88 26.91 3.42
C MET A 259 24.17 27.61 3.89
N GLY A 260 25.33 27.24 3.34
CA GLY A 260 26.63 27.75 3.78
C GLY A 260 27.14 27.18 5.11
N ASP A 261 26.53 26.11 5.65
CA ASP A 261 26.91 25.51 6.94
C ASP A 261 27.99 24.44 6.75
N ARG A 262 29.24 24.87 6.60
CA ARG A 262 30.40 23.98 6.44
C ARG A 262 30.61 23.04 7.64
N ALA A 263 30.27 23.49 8.85
CA ALA A 263 30.41 22.66 10.04
C ALA A 263 29.42 21.49 10.03
N ALA A 264 28.20 21.70 9.53
CA ALA A 264 27.22 20.64 9.36
C ALA A 264 27.60 19.63 8.27
N ILE A 265 28.26 20.06 7.19
CA ILE A 265 28.80 19.16 6.15
C ILE A 265 29.81 18.18 6.77
N ALA A 266 30.79 18.68 7.53
CA ALA A 266 31.78 17.83 8.19
C ALA A 266 31.15 16.82 9.17
N ARG A 267 30.20 17.27 10.00
CA ARG A 267 29.46 16.37 10.91
C ARG A 267 28.67 15.30 10.15
N GLN A 268 28.08 15.64 9.01
CA GLN A 268 27.30 14.69 8.22
C GLN A 268 28.18 13.63 7.57
N TYR A 269 29.36 13.99 7.06
CA TYR A 269 30.31 13.04 6.51
C TYR A 269 30.81 12.06 7.59
N GLN A 270 31.19 12.58 8.76
CA GLN A 270 31.61 11.75 9.89
C GLN A 270 30.50 10.78 10.33
N ALA A 271 29.24 11.23 10.39
CA ALA A 271 28.12 10.35 10.70
C ALA A 271 27.93 9.23 9.66
N CYS A 272 28.24 9.50 8.38
CA CYS A 272 28.22 8.49 7.31
C CYS A 272 29.34 7.46 7.52
N GLU A 273 30.56 7.91 7.83
CA GLU A 273 31.69 7.03 8.14
C GLU A 273 31.37 6.11 9.31
N GLU A 274 30.87 6.66 10.41
CA GLU A 274 30.51 5.90 11.61
C GLU A 274 29.42 4.86 11.34
N ALA A 275 28.39 5.20 10.56
CA ALA A 275 27.32 4.28 10.20
C ALA A 275 27.80 3.11 9.33
N LEU A 276 28.61 3.37 8.30
CA LEU A 276 29.13 2.32 7.42
C LEU A 276 30.14 1.41 8.11
N GLU A 277 31.03 1.98 8.93
CA GLU A 277 32.01 1.20 9.67
C GLU A 277 31.32 0.29 10.70
N SER A 278 30.32 0.80 11.43
CA SER A 278 29.64 0.02 12.47
C SER A 278 28.76 -1.11 11.93
N GLU A 279 28.05 -0.90 10.83
CA GLU A 279 27.10 -1.88 10.28
C GLU A 279 27.72 -2.81 9.24
N LEU A 280 28.70 -2.32 8.47
CA LEU A 280 29.26 -3.03 7.30
C LEU A 280 30.79 -3.22 7.37
N GLY A 281 31.50 -2.50 8.24
CA GLY A 281 32.97 -2.56 8.36
C GLY A 281 33.68 -2.05 7.09
N VAL A 282 33.08 -1.05 6.42
CA VAL A 282 33.62 -0.46 5.19
C VAL A 282 33.66 1.06 5.30
N PRO A 283 34.64 1.73 4.66
CA PRO A 283 34.65 3.19 4.55
C PRO A 283 33.58 3.69 3.57
N PRO A 284 33.28 5.01 3.55
CA PRO A 284 32.45 5.62 2.51
C PRO A 284 32.95 5.34 1.09
N SER A 285 32.03 5.35 0.14
CA SER A 285 32.35 5.19 -1.26
C SER A 285 33.19 6.38 -1.78
N PRO A 286 34.00 6.19 -2.85
CA PRO A 286 34.77 7.27 -3.47
C PRO A 286 33.90 8.48 -3.84
N GLU A 287 32.68 8.25 -4.33
CA GLU A 287 31.73 9.32 -4.67
C GLU A 287 31.33 10.16 -3.46
N THR A 288 31.22 9.56 -2.28
CA THR A 288 30.93 10.25 -1.02
C THR A 288 32.13 11.07 -0.56
N GLU A 289 33.34 10.52 -0.62
CA GLU A 289 34.56 11.23 -0.27
C GLU A 289 34.85 12.42 -1.18
N GLU A 290 34.72 12.24 -2.49
CA GLU A 290 34.94 13.28 -3.49
C GLU A 290 33.96 14.44 -3.31
N LEU A 291 32.69 14.13 -3.06
CA LEU A 291 31.70 15.16 -2.76
C LEU A 291 32.10 15.95 -1.51
N TYR A 292 32.44 15.26 -0.42
CA TYR A 292 32.86 15.92 0.82
C TYR A 292 34.06 16.85 0.61
N LYS A 293 35.12 16.36 -0.04
CA LYS A 293 36.32 17.15 -0.38
C LYS A 293 35.95 18.38 -1.23
N SER A 294 35.07 18.23 -2.22
CA SER A 294 34.64 19.33 -3.08
C SER A 294 33.87 20.42 -2.35
N LEU A 295 33.06 20.05 -1.35
CA LEU A 295 32.26 20.99 -0.54
C LEU A 295 33.10 21.68 0.55
N MET A 296 34.23 21.09 0.91
CA MET A 296 35.19 21.60 1.90
C MET A 296 36.39 22.33 1.29
N ALA A 297 36.52 22.37 -0.05
CA ALA A 297 37.44 23.29 -0.72
C ALA A 297 37.01 24.76 -0.51
#